data_AF-A0AA49JN73-F1
#
_entry.id   AF-A0AA49JN73-F1
#
_cell.length_a   1.000
_cell.length_b   1.000
_cell.length_c   1.000
_cell.angle_alpha   90.00
_cell.angle_beta   90.00
_cell.angle_gamma   90.00
#
_symmetry.space_group_name_H-M   'P 1'
#
loop_
_entity.id
_entity.type
_entity.pdbx_description
1 polymer ?
#
loop_
_entity_poly.entity_id
_entity_poly.type
_entity_poly.pdbx_seq_one_letter_code
_entity_poly.pdbx_strand_id
1 'polypeptide(L)' 'MGKRESSSAEILIEKIKQKISNDDILGNILNGEILTIREGCEDWEIEYGRNIVDIYKKLSKLVEKIR' A
#
# COMPACT_ATOMS: atom_id res chain seq x y z
N MET A 1 -10.18 17.88 -23.88
CA MET A 1 -9.53 17.50 -22.61
C MET A 1 -8.46 16.47 -22.93
N GLY A 2 -7.19 16.86 -22.91
CA GLY A 2 -6.09 15.94 -23.19
C GLY A 2 -5.96 14.89 -22.09
N LYS A 3 -5.97 13.61 -22.45
CA LYS A 3 -5.57 12.53 -21.54
C LYS A 3 -4.12 12.80 -21.14
N ARG A 4 -3.87 13.15 -19.89
CA ARG A 4 -2.50 13.20 -19.34
C ARG A 4 -2.02 11.76 -19.25
N GLU A 5 -0.95 11.45 -19.96
CA GLU A 5 -0.29 10.16 -19.87
C GLU A 5 0.30 10.02 -18.46
N SER A 6 -0.03 8.92 -17.78
CA SER A 6 0.53 8.66 -16.46
C SER A 6 2.02 8.33 -16.59
N SER A 7 2.83 8.91 -15.71
CA SER A 7 4.26 8.61 -15.69
C SER A 7 4.49 7.13 -15.34
N SER A 8 5.64 6.58 -15.75
CA SER A 8 6.02 5.21 -15.40
C SER A 8 5.98 4.96 -13.88
N ALA A 9 6.33 5.97 -13.08
CA ALA A 9 6.28 5.91 -11.62
C ALA A 9 4.84 5.85 -11.08
N GLU A 10 3.91 6.63 -11.64
CA GLU A 10 2.48 6.58 -11.26
C GLU A 10 1.88 5.19 -11.54
N ILE A 11 2.19 4.62 -12.71
CA ILE A 11 1.72 3.27 -13.07
C ILE A 11 2.26 2.21 -12.10
N LEU A 12 3.53 2.33 -11.69
CA LEU A 12 4.13 1.41 -10.73
C LEU A 12 3.53 1.55 -9.33
N ILE A 13 3.26 2.77 -8.86
CA ILE A 13 2.60 3.00 -7.57
C ILE A 13 1.18 2.42 -7.57
N GLU A 14 0.41 2.58 -8.64
CA GLU A 14 -0.92 1.98 -8.74
C GLU A 14 -0.86 0.44 -8.75
N LYS A 15 0.14 -0.16 -9.40
CA LYS A 15 0.36 -1.62 -9.32
C LYS A 15 0.70 -2.09 -7.91
N ILE A 16 1.51 -1.34 -7.17
CA ILE A 16 1.84 -1.65 -5.78
C ILE A 16 0.59 -1.54 -4.90
N LYS A 17 -0.21 -0.48 -5.09
CA LYS A 17 -1.49 -0.30 -4.41
C LYS A 17 -2.41 -1.49 -4.66
N GLN A 18 -2.57 -1.92 -5.91
CA GLN A 18 -3.38 -3.10 -6.24
C GLN A 18 -2.90 -4.37 -5.55
N LYS A 19 -1.57 -4.59 -5.48
CA LYS A 19 -1.00 -5.74 -4.76
C LYS A 19 -1.28 -5.68 -3.26
N ILE A 20 -1.16 -4.50 -2.65
CA ILE A 20 -1.47 -4.28 -1.22
C ILE A 20 -2.97 -4.51 -0.96
N SER A 21 -3.84 -3.99 -1.81
CA SER A 21 -5.30 -4.12 -1.65
C SER A 21 -5.82 -5.53 -1.89
N ASN A 22 -5.11 -6.36 -2.66
CA ASN A 22 -5.47 -7.76 -2.90
C ASN A 22 -4.99 -8.71 -1.80
N ASP A 23 -4.16 -8.22 -0.89
CA ASP A 23 -3.71 -8.97 0.27
C ASP A 23 -4.58 -8.60 1.48
N ASP A 24 -5.10 -9.60 2.19
CA ASP A 24 -6.04 -9.38 3.29
C ASP A 24 -5.39 -8.60 4.44
N ILE A 25 -4.16 -8.94 4.84
CA ILE A 25 -3.47 -8.29 5.96
C ILE A 25 -3.07 -6.87 5.56
N LEU A 26 -2.39 -6.73 4.42
CA LEU A 26 -1.90 -5.42 3.98
C LEU A 26 -3.04 -4.48 3.60
N GLY A 27 -4.11 -5.01 3.00
CA GLY A 27 -5.31 -4.26 2.65
C GLY A 27 -6.01 -3.70 3.88
N ASN A 28 -6.21 -4.55 4.90
CA ASN A 28 -6.78 -4.12 6.18
C ASN A 28 -5.91 -3.06 6.87
N ILE A 29 -4.58 -3.24 6.89
CA ILE A 29 -3.64 -2.23 7.44
C ILE A 29 -3.72 -0.93 6.64
N LEU A 30 -3.80 -0.99 5.31
CA LEU A 30 -3.90 0.18 4.45
C LEU A 30 -5.18 0.98 4.75
N ASN A 31 -6.29 0.27 4.93
CA ASN A 31 -7.60 0.85 5.26
C ASN A 31 -7.69 1.35 6.71
N GLY A 32 -6.67 1.11 7.54
CA GLY A 32 -6.65 1.51 8.94
C GLY A 32 -7.56 0.65 9.83
N GLU A 33 -7.90 -0.55 9.37
CA GLU A 33 -8.68 -1.50 10.14
C GLU A 33 -7.86 -2.04 11.32
N ILE A 34 -8.52 -2.20 12.46
CA ILE A 34 -7.89 -2.80 13.63
C ILE A 34 -7.79 -4.29 13.37
N LEU A 35 -6.59 -4.75 13.03
CA LEU A 35 -6.26 -6.17 13.03
C LEU A 35 -6.22 -6.66 14.48
N THR A 36 -7.33 -7.23 14.94
CA THR A 36 -7.28 -8.18 16.05
C THR A 36 -6.48 -9.37 15.56
N ILE A 37 -5.42 -9.76 16.28
CA ILE A 37 -4.64 -10.99 16.00
C ILE A 37 -5.65 -12.14 15.90
N ARG A 38 -5.98 -12.56 14.67
CA ARG A 38 -6.81 -13.75 14.46
C ARG A 38 -5.96 -14.94 14.89
N GLU A 39 -6.58 -15.93 15.52
CA GLU A 39 -5.93 -17.22 15.77
C GLU A 39 -5.25 -17.71 14.48
N GLY A 40 -3.93 -17.87 14.52
CA GLY A 40 -3.11 -18.30 13.38
C GLY A 40 -2.40 -17.20 12.59
N CYS A 41 -2.58 -15.91 12.89
CA CYS A 41 -1.77 -14.83 12.31
C CYS A 41 -0.62 -14.51 13.27
N GLU A 42 0.62 -14.60 12.78
CA GLU A 42 1.81 -14.39 13.63
C GLU A 42 2.05 -12.88 13.81
N ASP A 43 2.42 -12.45 15.03
CA ASP A 43 2.61 -11.03 15.37
C ASP A 43 3.56 -10.30 14.42
N TRP A 44 4.56 -11.00 13.87
CA TRP A 44 5.49 -10.44 12.90
C TRP A 44 4.81 -10.12 11.57
N GLU A 45 3.80 -10.88 11.11
CA GLU A 45 3.10 -10.59 9.84
C GLU A 45 2.41 -9.23 9.89
N ILE A 46 1.82 -8.90 11.05
CA ILE A 46 1.18 -7.59 11.29
C ILE A 46 2.24 -6.49 11.36
N GLU A 47 3.37 -6.72 12.05
CA GLU A 47 4.46 -5.75 12.15
C GLU A 47 5.09 -5.44 10.79
N TYR A 48 5.46 -6.49 10.04
CA TYR A 48 6.01 -6.35 8.69
C TYR A 48 4.97 -5.75 7.73
N GLY A 49 3.70 -6.12 7.86
CA GLY A 49 2.63 -5.53 7.07
C GLY A 49 2.50 -4.02 7.27
N ARG A 50 2.62 -3.55 8.52
CA ARG A 50 2.65 -2.10 8.84
C ARG A 50 3.83 -1.41 8.17
N ASN A 51 5.01 -2.02 8.20
CA ASN A 51 6.20 -1.47 7.55
C ASN A 51 6.05 -1.37 6.03
N ILE A 52 5.49 -2.41 5.38
CA ILE A 52 5.22 -2.41 3.94
C ILE A 52 4.26 -1.28 3.55
N VAL A 53 3.15 -1.13 4.29
CA VAL A 53 2.16 -0.07 4.02
C VAL A 53 2.74 1.33 4.25
N ASP A 54 3.58 1.51 5.27
CA ASP A 54 4.25 2.80 5.51
C ASP A 54 5.22 3.17 4.39
N ILE A 55 6.01 2.21 3.89
CA ILE A 55 6.88 2.40 2.72
C ILE A 55 6.06 2.81 1.50
N TYR A 56 4.95 2.11 1.23
CA TYR A 56 4.04 2.47 0.13
C TYR A 56 3.53 3.92 0.27
N LYS A 57 3.04 4.32 1.46
CA LYS A 57 2.56 5.69 1.71
C LYS A 57 3.65 6.73 1.47
N LYS A 58 4.89 6.45 1.88
CA LYS A 58 6.05 7.34 1.63
C LYS A 58 6.35 7.44 0.13
N LEU A 59 6.36 6.33 -0.59
CA LEU A 59 6.59 6.31 -2.04
C LEU A 59 5.49 7.07 -2.81
N SER A 60 4.21 6.86 -2.47
CA SER A 60 3.09 7.60 -3.06
C SER A 60 3.25 9.11 -2.89
N LYS A 61 3.61 9.57 -1.68
CA LYS A 61 3.88 11.00 -1.43
C LYS A 61 5.05 11.54 -2.24
N LEU A 62 6.10 10.75 -2.45
CA LEU A 62 7.23 11.15 -3.28
C LEU A 62 6.83 11.28 -4.75
N VAL A 63 6.09 10.31 -5.29
CA VAL A 63 5.59 10.35 -6.67
C VAL A 63 4.64 11.51 -6.90
N GLU A 64 3.80 11.85 -5.90
CA GLU A 64 2.93 13.03 -5.98
C GLU A 64 3.71 14.35 -6.01
N LYS A 65 4.85 14.45 -5.32
CA LYS A 65 5.68 15.66 -5.26
C LYS A 65 6.47 15.94 -6.54
N ILE A 66 6.80 14.90 -7.30
CA ILE A 66 7.56 15.02 -8.56
C ILE A 66 6.64 15.17 -9.79
N ARG A 67 5.33 15.15 -9.55
CA ARG A 67 4.28 15.38 -10.54
C ARG A 67 4.03 16.87 -10.74
#